data_AF-A0AAD1EZ76-F1
#
_entry.id   AF-A0AAD1EZ76-F1
#
_cell.length_a   1.000
_cell.length_b   1.000
_cell.length_c   1.000
_cell.angle_alpha   90.00
_cell.angle_beta   90.00
_cell.angle_gamma   90.00
#
_symmetry.space_group_name_H-M   'P 1'
#
loop_
_entity.id
_entity.type
_entity.pdbx_description
1 polymer ?
#
loop_
_entity_poly.entity_id
_entity_poly.type
_entity_poly.pdbx_seq_one_letter_code
_entity_poly.pdbx_strand_id
1 'polypeptide(L)' 'MRNLYRILVILAVVAIFLIAFLFVTSNRDLVMIDLLVDSWQWQVSLGVLVISVLAIGLLVGLLAGVGLRGIKGLFS' A
#
# COMPACT_ATOMS: atom_id res chain seq x y z
N MET A 1 12.73 16.86 18.40
CA MET A 1 11.75 15.73 18.41
C MET A 1 11.05 15.48 17.07
N ARG A 2 10.46 16.49 16.39
CA ARG A 2 9.65 16.31 15.16
C ARG A 2 10.38 15.67 13.96
N ASN A 3 11.67 15.93 13.78
CA ASN A 3 12.45 15.34 12.69
C ASN A 3 12.77 13.86 12.94
N LEU A 4 13.01 13.47 14.19
CA LEU A 4 13.26 12.08 14.58
C LEU A 4 12.01 11.21 14.31
N TYR A 5 10.83 11.74 14.66
CA TYR A 5 9.55 11.07 14.39
C TYR A 5 9.30 10.87 12.89
N ARG A 6 9.60 11.89 12.06
CA ARG A 6 9.51 11.76 10.59
C ARG A 6 10.43 10.68 10.03
N ILE A 7 11.68 10.63 10.50
CA ILE A 7 12.66 9.62 10.05
C ILE A 7 12.18 8.22 10.41
N LEU A 8 11.68 8.02 11.63
CA LEU A 8 11.12 6.74 12.07
C LEU A 8 9.92 6.30 11.22
N VAL A 9 9.02 7.24 10.90
CA VAL A 9 7.87 6.95 10.02
C VAL A 9 8.32 6.55 8.61
N ILE A 10 9.30 7.25 8.03
CA ILE A 10 9.85 6.89 6.72
C ILE A 10 10.48 5.50 6.76
N LEU A 11 11.28 5.20 7.78
CA LEU A 11 11.88 3.88 7.97
C LEU A 11 10.83 2.77 8.09
N ALA A 12 9.76 3.00 8.84
CA ALA A 12 8.67 2.05 8.98
C ALA A 12 7.97 1.77 7.63
N VAL A 13 7.70 2.81 6.84
CA VAL A 13 7.09 2.66 5.50
C VAL A 13 8.02 1.89 4.56
N VAL A 14 9.33 2.20 4.58
CA VAL A 14 10.34 1.48 3.76
C VAL A 14 10.45 0.01 4.16
N ALA A 15 10.41 -0.30 5.46
CA ALA A 15 10.46 -1.66 5.96
C ALA A 15 9.24 -2.47 5.52
N ILE A 16 8.03 -1.90 5.63
CA ILE A 16 6.79 -2.53 5.16
C ILE A 16 6.86 -2.81 3.66
N PHE A 17 7.36 -1.85 2.89
CA PHE A 17 7.54 -2.01 1.44
C PHE A 17 8.50 -3.16 1.09
N LEU A 18 9.65 -3.23 1.77
CA LEU A 18 10.64 -4.29 1.57
C LEU A 18 10.08 -5.68 1.90
N ILE A 19 9.35 -5.80 3.01
CA ILE A 19 8.74 -7.07 3.43
C ILE A 19 7.70 -7.51 2.39
N ALA A 20 6.84 -6.60 1.93
CA ALA A 20 5.86 -6.90 0.89
C ALA A 20 6.55 -7.31 -0.43
N PHE A 21 7.60 -6.61 -0.83
CA PHE A 21 8.37 -6.92 -2.03
C PHE A 21 9.05 -8.30 -1.98
N LEU A 22 9.65 -8.64 -0.84
CA LEU A 22 10.25 -9.97 -0.62
C LEU A 22 9.20 -11.07 -0.61
N PHE A 23 8.05 -10.83 0.04
CA PHE A 23 6.95 -11.78 0.05
C PHE A 23 6.44 -12.11 -1.36
N VAL A 24 6.29 -11.10 -2.23
CA VAL A 24 5.94 -11.30 -3.65
C VAL A 24 7.00 -12.05 -4.40
N THR A 25 8.25 -11.62 -4.27
CA THR A 25 9.36 -12.19 -5.04
C THR A 25 9.56 -13.65 -4.68
N SER A 26 9.35 -14.01 -3.41
CA SER A 26 9.49 -15.37 -2.91
C SER A 26 8.29 -16.26 -3.23
N ASN A 27 7.10 -15.69 -3.45
CA ASN A 27 5.88 -16.47 -3.68
C ASN A 27 5.35 -16.16 -5.08
N ARG A 28 5.73 -16.99 -6.05
CA ARG A 28 5.25 -16.91 -7.45
C ARG A 28 3.94 -17.66 -7.69
N ASP A 29 3.41 -18.28 -6.64
CA ASP A 29 2.21 -19.09 -6.75
C ASP A 29 0.97 -18.25 -7.06
N LEU A 30 0.03 -18.88 -7.74
CA LEU A 30 -1.27 -18.30 -8.06
C LEU A 30 -2.14 -18.33 -6.80
N VAL A 31 -2.64 -17.18 -6.38
CA VAL A 31 -3.56 -17.08 -5.24
C VAL A 31 -4.99 -17.02 -5.76
N MET A 32 -5.82 -17.93 -5.24
CA MET A 32 -7.27 -17.87 -5.42
C MET A 32 -7.82 -16.86 -4.42
N ILE A 33 -8.39 -15.77 -4.93
CA ILE A 33 -9.18 -14.85 -4.11
C ILE A 33 -10.61 -15.34 -4.18
N ASP A 34 -11.14 -15.78 -3.05
CA ASP A 34 -12.56 -16.07 -2.89
C ASP A 34 -13.27 -14.72 -2.69
N LEU A 35 -13.97 -14.24 -3.72
CA LEU A 35 -14.81 -13.05 -3.57
C LEU A 35 -16.11 -13.47 -2.87
N LEU A 36 -16.76 -12.50 -2.21
CA LEU A 36 -18.01 -12.66 -1.45
C LEU A 36 -19.18 -13.28 -2.24
N VAL A 37 -19.02 -13.44 -3.56
CA VAL A 37 -19.95 -14.14 -4.45
C VAL A 37 -19.31 -15.49 -4.80
N ASP A 38 -19.90 -16.59 -4.32
CA ASP A 38 -19.40 -17.97 -4.45
C ASP A 38 -18.96 -18.38 -5.87
N SER A 39 -19.51 -17.74 -6.91
CA SER A 39 -19.19 -18.05 -8.30
C SER A 39 -18.03 -17.23 -8.89
N TRP A 40 -17.45 -16.29 -8.13
CA TRP A 40 -16.47 -15.36 -8.65
C TRP A 40 -15.09 -15.59 -8.03
N GLN A 41 -14.42 -16.63 -8.50
CA GLN A 41 -13.05 -16.92 -8.09
C GLN A 41 -12.08 -16.27 -9.07
N TRP A 42 -11.27 -15.34 -8.59
CA TRP A 42 -10.23 -14.71 -9.41
C TRP A 42 -8.90 -15.37 -9.10
N GLN A 43 -8.30 -16.00 -10.12
CA GLN A 43 -6.94 -16.49 -10.03
C GLN A 43 -6.00 -15.34 -10.38
N VAL A 44 -5.38 -14.74 -9.36
CA VAL A 44 -4.50 -13.60 -9.54
C VAL A 44 -3.11 -13.99 -9.07
N SER A 45 -2.09 -13.67 -9.86
CA SER A 45 -0.71 -13.84 -9.42
C SER A 45 -0.45 -12.94 -8.20
N LEU A 46 0.26 -13.47 -7.20
CA LEU A 46 0.69 -12.70 -6.02
C LEU A 46 1.39 -11.38 -6.37
N GLY A 47 2.13 -11.37 -7.47
CA GLY A 47 2.76 -10.14 -7.98
C GLY A 47 1.76 -9.06 -8.36
N VAL A 48 0.68 -9.43 -9.04
CA VAL A 48 -0.37 -8.48 -9.45
C VAL A 48 -1.12 -7.96 -8.22
N LEU A 49 -1.44 -8.84 -7.27
CA LEU A 49 -2.11 -8.47 -6.02
C LEU A 49 -1.33 -7.41 -5.25
N VAL A 50 -0.02 -7.60 -5.08
CA VAL A 50 0.79 -6.65 -4.30
C VAL A 50 1.06 -5.36 -5.05
N ILE A 51 1.29 -5.40 -6.37
CA ILE A 51 1.38 -4.16 -7.17
C ILE A 51 0.09 -3.35 -7.02
N SER A 52 -1.06 -4.02 -7.04
CA SER A 52 -2.37 -3.38 -6.86
C SER A 52 -2.50 -2.75 -5.47
N VAL A 53 -2.14 -3.47 -4.40
CA VAL A 53 -2.16 -2.95 -3.02
C VAL A 53 -1.21 -1.76 -2.87
N LEU A 54 0.00 -1.83 -3.45
CA LEU A 54 0.97 -0.73 -3.43
C LEU A 54 0.45 0.50 -4.19
N ALA A 55 -0.13 0.30 -5.37
CA ALA A 55 -0.72 1.37 -6.16
C ALA A 55 -1.87 2.06 -5.40
N ILE A 56 -2.76 1.27 -4.78
CA ILE A 56 -3.85 1.80 -3.94
C ILE A 56 -3.29 2.54 -2.73
N GLY A 57 -2.33 1.95 -2.01
CA GLY A 57 -1.70 2.58 -0.85
C GLY A 57 -1.02 3.90 -1.20
N LEU A 58 -0.37 3.98 -2.36
CA LEU A 58 0.27 5.20 -2.85
C LEU A 58 -0.76 6.26 -3.26
N LEU A 59 -1.85 5.88 -3.93
CA LEU A 59 -2.96 6.78 -4.24
C LEU A 59 -3.63 7.33 -2.98
N VAL A 60 -3.92 6.47 -2.00
CA VAL A 60 -4.48 6.88 -0.71
C VAL A 60 -3.50 7.80 0.03
N GLY A 61 -2.21 7.46 0.04
CA GLY A 61 -1.16 8.29 0.63
C GLY A 61 -1.04 9.67 -0.04
N LEU A 62 -1.16 9.72 -1.38
CA LEU A 62 -1.16 10.96 -2.16
C LEU A 62 -2.39 11.80 -1.83
N LEU A 63 -3.58 11.19 -1.85
CA LEU A 63 -4.83 11.86 -1.50
C LEU A 63 -4.83 12.38 -0.07
N ALA A 64 -4.33 11.60 0.88
CA ALA A 64 -4.18 12.03 2.26
C ALA A 64 -3.18 13.19 2.37
N GLY A 65 -2.01 13.09 1.73
CA GLY A 65 -0.97 14.11 1.78
C GLY A 65 -1.35 15.43 1.09
N VAL A 66 -2.00 15.35 -0.08
CA VAL A 66 -2.51 16.50 -0.83
C VAL A 66 -3.73 17.09 -0.13
N GLY A 67 -4.68 16.26 0.30
CA GLY A 67 -5.87 16.69 1.05
C GLY A 67 -5.52 17.39 2.36
N LEU A 68 -4.58 16.85 3.15
CA LEU A 68 -4.10 17.49 4.38
C LEU A 68 -3.40 18.82 4.14
N ARG A 69 -2.67 18.98 3.02
CA ARG A 69 -2.06 20.26 2.65
C ARG A 69 -3.08 21.26 2.11
N GLY A 70 -4.03 20.80 1.29
CA GLY A 70 -5.10 21.62 0.73
C GLY A 70 -6.05 22.17 1.81
N ILE A 71 -6.43 21.34 2.78
CA ILE A 71 -7.25 21.76 3.93
C ILE A 71 -6.50 22.78 4.79
N LYS A 72 -5.20 22.57 5.06
CA LYS A 72 -4.40 23.52 5.82
C LYS A 72 -4.24 24.88 5.12
N GLY A 73 -4.26 24.91 3.78
CA GLY A 73 -4.23 26.17 3.02
C GLY A 73 -5.55 26.93 3.02
N LEU A 74 -6.69 26.26 3.26
CA LEU A 74 -8.02 26.86 3.31
C LEU A 74 -8.34 27.52 4.67
N PHE A 75 -7.64 27.12 5.74
CA PHE A 75 -7.78 27.68 7.08
C PHE A 75 -6.62 28.61 7.47
N SER A 76 -5.84 29.09 6.49
CA SER A 76 -4.77 30.09 6.68
C SER A 76 -5.18 31.46 6.19
#